data_AF-A0A4Q3JGF8-F1
#
_entry.id   AF-A0A4Q3JGF8-F1
#
_cell.length_a   1.000
_cell.length_b   1.000
_cell.length_c   1.000
_cell.angle_alpha   90.00
_cell.angle_beta   90.00
_cell.angle_gamma   90.00
#
_symmetry.space_group_name_H-M   'P 1'
#
loop_
_entity.id
_entity.type
_entity.pdbx_description
1 polymer ?
#
loop_
_entity_poly.entity_id
_entity_poly.type
_entity_poly.pdbx_seq_one_letter_code
_entity_poly.pdbx_strand_id
1 'polypeptide(L)'
;WQIAMDGSQKLPQRLLGTIRDRRAAGAEFRRLALGVAAWMRYVTGIDEAGNPIDVKDPHAVKLRAIADAAGGDAERLADGLLGVTEIFGSDLPGDATFREVVTGHLSSVFANGALATVKAIQ
;
A
#
# COMPACT_ATOMS: atom_id res chain seq x y z
N TRP A 1 0.97 17.94 5.51
CA TRP A 1 0.62 16.74 4.74
C TRP A 1 -0.85 16.74 4.30
N GLN A 2 -1.33 17.71 3.51
CA GLN A 2 -2.75 17.76 3.10
C GLN A 2 -3.14 16.70 2.04
N ILE A 3 -2.18 16.28 1.19
CA ILE A 3 -2.48 15.38 0.07
C ILE A 3 -2.73 13.93 0.55
N ALA A 4 -1.97 13.48 1.56
CA ALA A 4 -2.02 12.13 2.12
C ALA A 4 -3.19 11.87 3.09
N MET A 5 -3.95 12.92 3.45
CA MET A 5 -5.17 12.76 4.24
C MET A 5 -6.20 11.91 3.48
N ASP A 6 -7.02 11.14 4.19
CA ASP A 6 -8.09 10.31 3.62
C ASP A 6 -7.58 9.37 2.51
N GLY A 7 -6.40 8.78 2.74
CA GLY A 7 -5.75 7.89 1.78
C GLY A 7 -6.64 6.71 1.39
N SER A 8 -7.34 6.10 2.36
CA SER A 8 -8.30 5.01 2.15
C SER A 8 -9.43 5.39 1.20
N GLN A 9 -9.84 6.66 1.23
CA GLN A 9 -10.91 7.19 0.39
C GLN A 9 -10.43 7.62 -0.99
N LYS A 10 -9.12 7.80 -1.18
CA LYS A 10 -8.50 8.30 -2.42
C LYS A 10 -7.84 7.21 -3.24
N LEU A 11 -7.32 6.17 -2.58
CA LEU A 11 -6.61 5.06 -3.20
C LEU A 11 -7.48 4.33 -4.25
N PRO A 12 -8.76 4.01 -3.98
CA PRO A 12 -9.58 3.22 -4.91
C PRO A 12 -9.72 3.87 -6.28
N GLN A 13 -10.05 5.17 -6.33
CA GLN A 13 -10.30 5.91 -7.56
C GLN A 13 -9.03 6.49 -8.20
N ARG A 14 -7.94 6.70 -7.44
CA ARG A 14 -6.71 7.30 -7.98
C ARG A 14 -5.71 6.28 -8.50
N LEU A 15 -5.65 5.09 -7.88
CA LEU A 15 -4.66 4.07 -8.23
C LEU A 15 -5.33 2.74 -8.57
N LEU A 16 -6.21 2.23 -7.70
CA LEU A 16 -6.72 0.87 -7.84
C LEU A 16 -7.60 0.69 -9.09
N GLY A 17 -8.42 1.70 -9.44
CA GLY A 17 -9.19 1.70 -10.69
C GLY A 17 -8.28 1.56 -11.91
N THR A 18 -7.26 2.40 -12.02
CA THR A 18 -6.29 2.32 -13.12
C THR A 18 -5.53 1.00 -13.11
N ILE A 19 -5.14 0.48 -11.95
CA ILE A 19 -4.49 -0.84 -11.86
C ILE A 19 -5.39 -1.93 -12.42
N ARG A 20 -6.68 -1.93 -12.08
CA ARG A 20 -7.66 -2.88 -12.65
C ARG A 20 -7.73 -2.77 -14.16
N ASP A 21 -7.82 -1.55 -14.70
CA ASP A 21 -7.85 -1.33 -16.15
C ASP A 21 -6.57 -1.86 -16.83
N ARG A 22 -5.39 -1.61 -16.24
CA ARG A 22 -4.12 -2.10 -16.78
C ARG A 22 -4.02 -3.62 -16.69
N ARG A 23 -4.48 -4.24 -15.60
CA ARG A 23 -4.54 -5.70 -15.43
C ARG A 23 -5.44 -6.34 -16.48
N ALA A 24 -6.63 -5.77 -16.71
CA ALA A 24 -7.55 -6.24 -17.75
C ALA A 24 -6.96 -6.12 -19.17
N ALA A 25 -6.14 -5.10 -19.41
CA ALA A 25 -5.43 -4.90 -20.68
C ALA A 25 -4.10 -5.66 -20.81
N GLY A 26 -3.70 -6.46 -19.81
CA GLY A 26 -2.40 -7.16 -19.79
C GLY A 26 -1.19 -6.22 -19.76
N ALA A 27 -1.37 -4.99 -19.28
CA ALA A 27 -0.37 -3.95 -19.29
C ALA A 27 0.39 -3.83 -17.94
N GLU A 28 1.59 -3.25 -18.02
CA GLU A 28 2.46 -2.93 -16.88
C GLU A 28 1.77 -1.99 -15.88
N PHE A 29 1.97 -2.21 -14.56
CA PHE A 29 1.38 -1.42 -13.48
C PHE A 29 2.26 -1.27 -12.22
N ARG A 30 3.53 -1.69 -12.24
CA ARG A 30 4.48 -1.69 -11.11
C ARG A 30 4.62 -0.31 -10.48
N ARG A 31 4.68 0.75 -11.29
CA ARG A 31 4.76 2.13 -10.78
C ARG A 31 3.52 2.53 -9.98
N LEU A 32 2.33 2.06 -10.37
CA LEU A 32 1.09 2.29 -9.63
C LEU A 32 1.06 1.46 -8.35
N ALA A 33 1.50 0.20 -8.43
CA ALA A 33 1.61 -0.70 -7.29
C ALA A 33 2.60 -0.19 -6.22
N LEU A 34 3.68 0.49 -6.62
CA LEU A 34 4.57 1.18 -5.69
C LEU A 34 3.82 2.25 -4.88
N GLY A 35 2.92 3.01 -5.53
CA GLY A 35 2.09 3.99 -4.82
C GLY A 35 1.20 3.35 -3.76
N VAL A 36 0.66 2.16 -4.04
CA VAL A 36 -0.10 1.36 -3.08
C VAL A 36 0.81 0.89 -1.92
N ALA A 37 1.99 0.34 -2.23
CA ALA A 37 2.95 -0.11 -1.22
C ALA A 37 3.42 1.04 -0.32
N ALA A 38 3.70 2.22 -0.89
CA ALA A 38 4.07 3.41 -0.13
C ALA A 38 2.95 3.86 0.82
N TRP A 39 1.69 3.79 0.37
CA TRP A 39 0.53 4.04 1.24
C TRP A 39 0.42 2.99 2.37
N MET A 40 0.64 1.71 2.07
CA MET A 40 0.67 0.65 3.09
C MET A 40 1.76 0.91 4.15
N ARG A 41 2.96 1.33 3.73
CA ARG A 41 4.02 1.73 4.66
C ARG A 41 3.63 2.96 5.48
N TYR A 42 3.00 3.95 4.87
CA TYR A 42 2.56 5.19 5.54
C TYR A 42 1.53 4.92 6.64
N VAL A 43 0.56 4.03 6.44
CA VAL A 43 -0.50 3.76 7.44
C VAL A 43 0.01 3.07 8.71
N THR A 44 1.25 2.58 8.73
CA THR A 44 1.91 2.14 9.97
C THR A 44 2.10 3.29 10.97
N GLY A 45 2.05 4.54 10.50
CA GLY A 45 2.13 5.72 11.36
C GLY A 45 3.53 5.96 11.92
N ILE A 46 4.56 5.44 11.27
CA ILE A 46 5.98 5.61 11.67
C ILE A 46 6.77 5.93 10.40
N ASP A 47 7.62 6.94 10.40
CA ASP A 47 8.47 7.28 9.25
C ASP A 47 9.70 6.35 9.16
N GLU A 48 10.61 6.62 8.22
CA GLU A 48 11.84 5.82 8.06
C GLU A 48 12.89 6.09 9.14
N ALA A 49 12.77 7.19 9.88
CA ALA A 49 13.63 7.52 11.01
C ALA A 49 13.04 7.05 12.36
N GLY A 50 11.88 6.39 12.34
CA GLY A 50 11.20 5.90 13.54
C GLY A 50 10.31 6.94 14.23
N ASN A 51 10.13 8.13 13.65
CA ASN A 51 9.26 9.15 14.23
C ASN A 51 7.78 8.84 13.94
N PRO A 52 6.86 9.18 14.86
CA PRO A 52 5.44 9.00 14.63
C PRO A 52 4.93 9.90 13.48
N ILE A 53 4.03 9.35 12.68
CA ILE A 53 3.25 10.05 11.66
C ILE A 53 1.79 10.11 12.14
N ASP A 54 1.20 11.31 12.12
CA ASP A 54 -0.23 11.51 12.35
C ASP A 54 -1.02 11.12 11.08
N VAL A 55 -1.47 9.85 11.04
CA VAL A 55 -2.25 9.30 9.92
C VAL A 55 -3.69 9.81 10.01
N LYS A 56 -4.00 10.84 9.22
CA LYS A 56 -5.35 11.39 9.09
C LYS A 56 -6.16 10.61 8.06
N ASP A 57 -6.95 9.65 8.51
CA ASP A 57 -7.79 8.80 7.68
C ASP A 57 -9.07 8.37 8.45
N PRO A 58 -10.25 8.30 7.81
CA PRO A 58 -11.48 7.80 8.46
C PRO A 58 -11.34 6.38 9.02
N HIS A 59 -10.45 5.57 8.45
CA HIS A 59 -10.16 4.21 8.89
C HIS A 59 -8.86 4.09 9.70
N ALA A 60 -8.28 5.20 10.17
CA ALA A 60 -6.98 5.20 10.84
C ALA A 60 -6.86 4.16 11.97
N VAL A 61 -7.88 4.00 12.82
CA VAL A 61 -7.87 3.01 13.91
C VAL A 61 -7.79 1.57 13.38
N LYS A 62 -8.61 1.22 12.38
CA LYS A 62 -8.62 -0.12 11.75
C LYS A 62 -7.29 -0.41 11.07
N LEU A 63 -6.78 0.55 10.30
CA LEU A 63 -5.51 0.43 9.58
C LEU A 63 -4.32 0.31 10.54
N ARG A 64 -4.35 1.07 11.65
CA ARG A 64 -3.32 0.99 12.68
C ARG A 64 -3.31 -0.36 13.39
N ALA A 65 -4.48 -0.89 13.74
CA ALA A 65 -4.57 -2.21 14.37
C ALA A 65 -4.01 -3.34 13.47
N ILE A 66 -4.26 -3.27 12.16
CA ILE A 66 -3.66 -4.19 11.18
C ILE A 66 -2.13 -4.03 11.16
N ALA A 67 -1.63 -2.79 11.15
CA ALA A 67 -0.20 -2.53 11.13
C ALA A 67 0.51 -3.01 12.38
N ASP A 68 -0.08 -2.79 13.56
CA ASP A 68 0.47 -3.25 14.83
C ASP A 68 0.52 -4.79 14.87
N ALA A 69 -0.52 -5.47 14.38
CA ALA A 69 -0.56 -6.93 14.28
C ALA A 69 0.47 -7.51 13.29
N ALA A 70 0.80 -6.76 12.23
CA ALA A 70 1.83 -7.15 11.28
C ALA A 70 3.26 -7.05 11.86
N GLY A 71 3.49 -6.21 12.87
CA GLY A 71 4.76 -6.17 13.61
C GLY A 71 5.97 -5.79 12.76
N GLY A 72 5.78 -4.97 11.71
CA GLY A 72 6.85 -4.58 10.78
C GLY A 72 7.15 -5.61 9.69
N ASP A 73 6.40 -6.71 9.62
CA ASP A 73 6.48 -7.68 8.54
C ASP A 73 5.68 -7.21 7.33
N ALA A 74 6.36 -7.09 6.18
CA ALA A 74 5.76 -6.57 4.95
C ALA A 74 4.68 -7.48 4.36
N GLU A 75 4.87 -8.80 4.43
CA GLU A 75 3.90 -9.76 3.88
C GLU A 75 2.62 -9.76 4.72
N ARG A 76 2.76 -9.83 6.05
CA ARG A 76 1.62 -9.76 6.98
C ARG A 76 0.89 -8.43 6.87
N LEU A 77 1.62 -7.33 6.69
CA LEU A 77 1.02 -6.01 6.51
C LEU A 77 0.21 -5.95 5.20
N ALA A 78 0.80 -6.41 4.09
CA ALA A 78 0.10 -6.48 2.81
C ALA A 78 -1.16 -7.35 2.92
N ASP A 79 -1.04 -8.56 3.49
CA ASP A 79 -2.16 -9.49 3.65
C ASP A 79 -3.30 -8.89 4.47
N GLY A 80 -2.97 -8.27 5.62
CA GLY A 80 -3.97 -7.64 6.48
C GLY A 80 -4.65 -6.44 5.82
N LEU A 81 -3.90 -5.57 5.14
CA LEU A 81 -4.44 -4.38 4.49
C LEU A 81 -5.26 -4.71 3.24
N LEU A 82 -4.82 -5.69 2.44
CA LEU A 82 -5.57 -6.18 1.28
C LEU A 82 -6.91 -6.81 1.70
N GLY A 83 -7.01 -7.32 2.93
CA GLY A 83 -8.28 -7.78 3.51
C GLY A 83 -9.31 -6.68 3.77
N VAL A 84 -8.96 -5.40 3.66
CA VAL A 84 -9.90 -4.27 3.82
C VAL A 84 -10.71 -4.09 2.53
N THR A 85 -11.83 -4.81 2.45
CA THR A 85 -12.70 -4.86 1.26
C THR A 85 -13.27 -3.51 0.86
N GLU A 86 -13.46 -2.58 1.80
CA GLU A 86 -13.94 -1.23 1.51
C GLU A 86 -12.93 -0.41 0.67
N ILE A 87 -11.65 -0.80 0.69
CA ILE A 87 -10.57 -0.15 -0.07
C ILE A 87 -10.23 -0.99 -1.30
N PHE A 88 -9.95 -2.28 -1.11
CA PHE A 88 -9.40 -3.14 -2.16
C PHE A 88 -10.44 -3.92 -2.95
N GLY A 89 -11.69 -3.96 -2.51
CA GLY A 89 -12.70 -4.85 -3.07
C GLY A 89 -12.38 -6.33 -2.80
N SER A 90 -13.08 -7.23 -3.50
CA SER A 90 -12.86 -8.68 -3.41
C SER A 90 -11.98 -9.23 -4.53
N ASP A 91 -11.74 -8.44 -5.58
CA ASP A 91 -11.03 -8.84 -6.78
C ASP A 91 -9.50 -8.76 -6.61
N LEU A 92 -8.99 -7.60 -6.18
CA LEU A 92 -7.54 -7.38 -6.03
C LEU A 92 -6.88 -8.31 -5.00
N PRO A 93 -7.50 -8.64 -3.85
CA PRO A 93 -6.94 -9.63 -2.93
C PRO A 93 -6.90 -11.04 -3.52
N GLY A 94 -7.68 -11.34 -4.57
CA GLY A 94 -7.62 -12.61 -5.30
C GLY A 94 -6.61 -12.62 -6.47
N ASP A 95 -6.07 -11.47 -6.85
CA ASP A 95 -5.12 -11.36 -7.96
C ASP A 95 -3.68 -11.59 -7.48
N ALA A 96 -3.17 -12.80 -7.73
CA ALA A 96 -1.83 -13.21 -7.29
C ALA A 96 -0.71 -12.29 -7.80
N THR A 97 -0.77 -11.81 -9.05
CA THR A 97 0.25 -10.92 -9.61
C THR A 97 0.20 -9.55 -8.94
N PHE A 98 -0.99 -9.02 -8.68
CA PHE A 98 -1.13 -7.75 -7.97
C PHE A 98 -0.55 -7.85 -6.56
N ARG A 99 -0.89 -8.90 -5.82
CA ARG A 99 -0.34 -9.17 -4.47
C ARG A 99 1.18 -9.24 -4.50
N GLU A 100 1.74 -10.06 -5.38
CA GLU A 100 3.19 -10.25 -5.50
C GLU A 100 3.92 -8.93 -5.74
N VAL A 101 3.43 -8.11 -6.68
CA VAL A 101 4.06 -6.84 -7.02
C VAL A 101 3.95 -5.82 -5.87
N VAL A 102 2.79 -5.69 -5.24
CA VAL A 102 2.60 -4.77 -4.11
C VAL A 102 3.44 -5.19 -2.92
N THR A 103 3.39 -6.47 -2.54
CA THR A 103 4.17 -7.01 -1.42
C THR A 103 5.66 -6.89 -1.68
N GLY A 104 6.14 -7.19 -2.89
CA GLY A 104 7.55 -7.03 -3.26
C GLY A 104 8.03 -5.58 -3.14
N HIS A 105 7.22 -4.61 -3.58
CA HIS A 105 7.53 -3.20 -3.37
C HIS A 105 7.51 -2.80 -1.90
N LEU A 106 6.53 -3.28 -1.12
CA LEU A 106 6.44 -3.00 0.30
C LEU A 106 7.66 -3.54 1.06
N SER A 107 8.07 -4.78 0.79
CA SER A 107 9.29 -5.38 1.31
C SER A 107 10.53 -4.56 0.95
N SER A 108 10.61 -4.08 -0.29
CA SER A 108 11.71 -3.19 -0.72
C SER A 108 11.72 -1.88 0.07
N VAL A 109 10.56 -1.28 0.34
CA VAL A 109 10.46 -0.04 1.12
C VAL A 109 10.88 -0.26 2.57
N PHE A 110 10.48 -1.36 3.20
CA PHE A 110 10.93 -1.69 4.55
C PHE A 110 12.44 -1.93 4.63
N ALA A 111 13.02 -2.62 3.63
CA ALA A 111 14.44 -2.98 3.63
C ALA A 111 15.36 -1.82 3.23
N ASN A 112 14.94 -0.99 2.27
CA ASN A 112 15.84 -0.04 1.58
C ASN A 112 15.39 1.43 1.67
N GLY A 113 14.17 1.69 2.15
CA GLY A 113 13.56 3.01 2.13
C GLY A 113 12.96 3.38 0.76
N ALA A 114 11.99 4.29 0.79
CA ALA A 114 11.16 4.66 -0.35
C ALA A 114 11.98 5.24 -1.51
N LEU A 115 13.00 6.06 -1.24
CA LEU A 115 13.82 6.67 -2.28
C LEU A 115 14.61 5.63 -3.09
N ALA A 116 15.19 4.64 -2.40
CA ALA A 116 15.95 3.58 -3.05
C ALA A 116 15.01 2.70 -3.88
N THR A 117 13.84 2.35 -3.35
CA THR A 117 12.84 1.56 -4.07
C THR A 117 12.35 2.26 -5.33
N VAL A 118 12.06 3.57 -5.27
CA VAL A 118 11.66 4.35 -6.46
C VAL A 118 12.73 4.32 -7.55
N LYS A 119 14.01 4.47 -7.17
CA LYS A 119 15.14 4.44 -8.12
C LYS A 119 15.33 3.06 -8.76
N ALA A 120 14.98 2.00 -8.06
CA ALA A 120 15.13 0.62 -8.53
C ALA A 120 14.01 0.17 -9.48
N ILE A 121 12.91 0.92 -9.59
CA ILE A 121 11.80 0.59 -10.48
C ILE A 121 12.09 1.08 -11.89
N GLN A 122 12.30 0.12 -12.79
CA GLN A 122 12.39 0.31 -14.24
C GLN A 122 10.99 0.33 -14.87
#